data_AF-A0A1A8CRM5-F1
#
_entry.id   AF-A0A1A8CRM5-F1
#
_cell.length_a   1.000
_cell.length_b   1.000
_cell.length_c   1.000
_cell.angle_alpha   90.00
_cell.angle_beta   90.00
_cell.angle_gamma   90.00
#
_symmetry.space_group_name_H-M   'P 1'
#
loop_
_entity.id
_entity.type
_entity.pdbx_description
1 polymer ?
#
loop_
_entity_poly.entity_id
_entity_poly.type
_entity_poly.pdbx_seq_one_letter_code
_entity_poly.pdbx_strand_id
1 'polypeptide(L)'
;MYGLIVLVLVESQPAARFPRPVRLTRLLLTITFTCAAMGCIQSIACNKSRIKRENIVVSDLVATIDHCPTVIEENSPIVLRYKTPYFKASARISMPPISRNETWVVGWIQACTQMEFYNTYGDIGMSSWELPQLREGLVRAISDSDGVSYPWYGNTTETVTIIGPTSKPSRFTVSMNDNFYPSVTWAVPVSESNTPLLTNIKRDQSFTTWLVALNTTTKEKTLLHTIKWRMRVDIVVDPSLPLGSRARLVGRLHQEQPRVLTRMEPIPLNAMGRPNANDAQVLMWRPRRGPPLVVIPPK
;
A
#
# COMPACT_ATOMS: atom_id res chain seq x y z
N MET A 1 -39.98 13.46 -11.67
CA MET A 1 -40.75 12.32 -11.15
C MET A 1 -40.32 12.13 -9.70
N TYR A 2 -41.29 12.29 -8.79
CA TYR A 2 -41.28 12.21 -7.32
C TYR A 2 -40.31 11.14 -6.75
N GLY A 3 -39.65 11.23 -5.60
CA GLY A 3 -39.79 11.90 -4.28
C GLY A 3 -38.75 11.16 -3.37
N LEU A 4 -38.47 11.42 -2.11
CA LEU A 4 -39.02 12.26 -1.05
C LEU A 4 -37.94 12.27 0.05
N ILE A 5 -37.64 13.43 0.63
CA ILE A 5 -36.86 13.57 1.87
C ILE A 5 -37.82 13.25 3.03
N VAL A 6 -37.38 12.43 4.00
CA VAL A 6 -38.02 12.37 5.32
C VAL A 6 -36.95 12.44 6.40
N LEU A 7 -37.04 13.51 7.19
CA LEU A 7 -36.28 13.81 8.38
C LEU A 7 -37.35 14.13 9.42
N VAL A 8 -37.50 13.32 10.47
CA VAL A 8 -38.31 13.69 11.63
C VAL A 8 -37.60 13.29 12.92
N LEU A 9 -37.64 14.26 13.82
CA LEU A 9 -37.01 14.37 15.12
C LEU A 9 -37.50 13.35 16.17
N VAL A 10 -36.60 13.23 17.14
CA VAL A 10 -36.73 12.85 18.54
C VAL A 10 -37.98 13.42 19.23
N GLU A 11 -38.59 12.61 20.10
CA GLU A 11 -39.27 13.12 21.30
C GLU A 11 -39.18 12.12 22.47
N SER A 12 -39.36 12.67 23.66
CA SER A 12 -38.80 12.34 24.97
C SER A 12 -39.79 11.66 25.95
N GLN A 13 -39.25 10.78 26.83
CA GLN A 13 -39.56 10.45 28.26
C GLN A 13 -41.04 10.31 28.77
N PRO A 14 -41.38 9.63 29.92
CA PRO A 14 -40.59 9.50 31.15
C PRO A 14 -40.70 8.18 31.98
N ALA A 15 -40.11 8.27 33.18
CA ALA A 15 -39.76 7.33 34.24
C ALA A 15 -40.85 6.49 34.94
N ALA A 16 -40.41 5.36 35.53
CA ALA A 16 -40.78 4.78 36.85
C ALA A 16 -40.22 3.34 36.94
N ARG A 17 -39.84 2.70 38.06
CA ARG A 17 -39.65 2.99 39.48
C ARG A 17 -38.87 1.78 40.04
N PHE A 18 -37.92 2.00 40.95
CA PHE A 18 -37.32 0.99 41.82
C PHE A 18 -38.29 0.50 42.90
N PRO A 19 -38.05 -0.68 43.49
CA PRO A 19 -38.18 -0.81 44.94
C PRO A 19 -36.90 -1.29 45.63
N ARG A 20 -36.84 -0.93 46.91
CA ARG A 20 -35.75 -1.01 47.90
C ARG A 20 -35.77 -2.33 48.71
N PRO A 21 -34.75 -2.59 49.56
CA PRO A 21 -34.39 -3.91 50.07
C PRO A 21 -35.07 -4.27 51.39
N VAL A 22 -35.14 -5.57 51.68
CA VAL A 22 -35.49 -6.10 53.01
C VAL A 22 -34.29 -6.86 53.59
N ARG A 23 -33.83 -6.42 54.77
CA ARG A 23 -32.92 -7.15 55.66
C ARG A 23 -33.73 -8.22 56.41
N LEU A 24 -33.19 -9.42 56.56
CA LEU A 24 -33.46 -10.25 57.74
C LEU A 24 -32.28 -11.21 58.03
N THR A 25 -31.67 -10.97 59.19
CA THR A 25 -31.08 -11.88 60.19
C THR A 25 -30.32 -13.17 59.84
N ARG A 26 -29.17 -13.27 60.51
CA ARG A 26 -28.34 -14.44 60.86
C ARG A 26 -29.10 -15.76 61.08
N LEU A 27 -28.53 -16.85 60.56
CA LEU A 27 -28.37 -18.10 61.31
C LEU A 27 -27.14 -18.86 60.80
N LEU A 28 -26.18 -19.12 61.71
CA LEU A 28 -25.11 -20.09 61.50
C LEU A 28 -25.74 -21.49 61.50
N LEU A 29 -25.41 -22.30 60.49
CA LEU A 29 -25.47 -23.76 60.62
C LEU A 29 -24.27 -24.37 59.90
N THR A 30 -23.31 -24.80 60.72
CA THR A 30 -22.20 -25.67 60.34
C THR A 30 -22.75 -27.03 59.96
N ILE A 31 -22.61 -27.43 58.70
CA ILE A 31 -22.75 -28.82 58.27
C ILE A 31 -21.47 -29.19 57.53
N THR A 32 -20.67 -30.02 58.18
CA THR A 32 -19.56 -30.79 57.59
C THR A 32 -20.13 -31.89 56.70
N PHE A 33 -19.92 -31.80 55.38
CA PHE A 33 -20.09 -32.91 54.45
C PHE A 33 -18.76 -33.23 53.80
N THR A 34 -18.16 -34.34 54.21
CA THR A 34 -17.10 -35.03 53.50
C THR A 34 -17.68 -35.75 52.29
N CYS A 35 -17.36 -35.30 51.08
CA CYS A 35 -17.53 -36.08 49.86
C CYS A 35 -16.20 -36.15 49.11
N ALA A 36 -15.70 -37.37 48.97
CA ALA A 36 -14.56 -37.72 48.14
C ALA A 36 -14.91 -37.66 46.64
N ALA A 37 -13.88 -37.39 45.85
CA ALA A 37 -13.76 -37.63 44.41
C ALA A 37 -14.74 -36.89 43.49
N MET A 38 -14.23 -35.87 42.80
CA MET A 38 -14.37 -35.77 41.34
C MET A 38 -13.32 -34.83 40.78
N GLY A 39 -12.59 -35.30 39.78
CA GLY A 39 -11.50 -34.59 39.14
C GLY A 39 -11.96 -33.23 38.63
N CYS A 40 -11.41 -32.18 39.21
CA CYS A 40 -11.33 -30.90 38.51
C CYS A 40 -10.31 -31.09 37.40
N ILE A 41 -10.82 -31.40 36.20
CA ILE A 41 -10.19 -30.92 34.97
C ILE A 41 -10.10 -29.41 35.20
N GLN A 42 -8.94 -28.96 35.69
CA GLN A 42 -8.54 -27.59 35.56
C GLN A 42 -8.57 -27.37 34.05
N SER A 43 -9.65 -26.74 33.60
CA SER A 43 -9.68 -26.08 32.33
C SER A 43 -8.43 -25.21 32.34
N ILE A 44 -7.41 -25.69 31.63
CA ILE A 44 -6.36 -24.84 31.11
C ILE A 44 -7.17 -23.78 30.40
N ALA A 45 -7.37 -22.64 31.07
CA ALA A 45 -7.92 -21.46 30.47
C ALA A 45 -7.12 -21.34 29.18
N CYS A 46 -7.78 -21.64 28.06
CA CYS A 46 -7.16 -21.75 26.76
C CYS A 46 -6.50 -20.40 26.57
N ASN A 47 -5.20 -20.36 26.84
CA ASN A 47 -4.40 -19.18 26.73
C ASN A 47 -4.34 -19.02 25.22
N LYS A 48 -5.36 -18.35 24.66
CA LYS A 48 -5.54 -18.11 23.24
C LYS A 48 -4.27 -17.41 22.83
N SER A 49 -3.31 -18.19 22.35
CA SER A 49 -1.97 -17.71 22.14
C SER A 49 -2.08 -16.80 20.94
N ARG A 50 -2.21 -15.49 21.21
CA ARG A 50 -2.21 -14.46 20.18
C ARG A 50 -0.95 -14.67 19.36
N ILE A 51 -1.09 -14.81 18.04
CA ILE A 51 0.06 -15.03 17.16
C ILE A 51 0.99 -13.83 17.32
N LYS A 52 2.21 -14.07 17.84
CA LYS A 52 3.24 -13.05 17.97
C LYS A 52 4.22 -13.13 16.79
N ARG A 53 5.04 -12.08 16.64
CA ARG A 53 6.02 -11.99 15.55
C ARG A 53 6.97 -13.19 15.51
N GLU A 54 7.44 -13.63 16.67
CA GLU A 54 8.36 -14.75 16.83
C GLU A 54 7.78 -16.09 16.40
N ASN A 55 6.45 -16.21 16.33
CA ASN A 55 5.77 -17.43 15.87
C ASN A 55 5.70 -17.52 14.34
N ILE A 56 5.97 -16.43 13.61
CA ILE A 56 5.91 -16.36 12.15
C ILE A 56 7.33 -16.45 11.60
N VAL A 57 7.61 -17.54 10.88
CA VAL A 57 8.91 -17.73 10.25
C VAL A 57 8.87 -17.22 8.81
N VAL A 58 9.83 -16.38 8.46
CA VAL A 58 10.08 -15.95 7.08
C VAL A 58 11.41 -16.55 6.63
N SER A 59 11.41 -17.23 5.49
CA SER A 59 12.58 -17.79 4.85
C SER A 59 12.63 -17.39 3.37
N ASP A 60 13.79 -17.55 2.74
CA ASP A 60 13.98 -17.30 1.31
C ASP A 60 13.50 -15.90 0.86
N LEU A 61 13.69 -14.90 1.72
CA LEU A 61 13.36 -13.52 1.38
C LEU A 61 14.34 -13.01 0.32
N VAL A 62 13.81 -12.68 -0.86
CA VAL A 62 14.57 -12.14 -1.97
C VAL A 62 13.90 -10.84 -2.41
N ALA A 63 14.72 -9.82 -2.66
CA ALA A 63 14.31 -8.57 -3.28
C ALA A 63 15.35 -8.20 -4.33
N THR A 64 14.92 -7.96 -5.57
CA THR A 64 15.81 -7.61 -6.69
C THR A 64 15.16 -6.61 -7.63
N ILE A 65 15.97 -5.92 -8.42
CA ILE A 65 15.53 -5.26 -9.65
C ILE A 65 16.20 -5.98 -10.83
N ASP A 66 15.43 -6.29 -11.87
CA ASP A 66 15.93 -6.97 -13.06
C ASP A 66 17.15 -6.24 -13.64
N HIS A 67 18.16 -7.02 -14.05
CA HIS A 67 19.45 -6.50 -14.52
C HIS A 67 19.41 -6.12 -16.00
N CYS A 68 18.34 -5.45 -16.43
CA CYS A 68 18.17 -4.90 -17.77
C CYS A 68 18.05 -3.36 -17.69
N PRO A 69 18.30 -2.63 -18.79
CA PRO A 69 18.05 -1.19 -18.84
C PRO A 69 16.56 -0.88 -19.01
N THR A 70 16.21 0.39 -18.83
CA THR A 70 14.90 0.90 -19.26
C THR A 70 14.79 0.81 -20.78
N VAL A 71 13.70 0.24 -21.27
CA VAL A 71 13.41 0.09 -22.70
C VAL A 71 12.58 1.29 -23.16
N ILE A 72 12.98 1.93 -24.25
CA ILE A 72 12.24 3.03 -24.89
C ILE A 72 11.43 2.45 -26.06
N GLU A 73 10.15 2.81 -26.12
CA GLU A 73 9.21 2.36 -27.15
C GLU A 73 8.67 3.57 -27.91
N GLU A 74 9.30 3.84 -29.06
CA GLU A 74 9.04 5.02 -29.88
C GLU A 74 8.18 4.68 -31.13
N ASN A 75 7.06 3.99 -30.91
CA ASN A 75 6.23 3.47 -32.01
C ASN A 75 4.96 4.30 -32.26
N SER A 76 4.64 5.25 -31.37
CA SER A 76 3.41 6.04 -31.45
C SER A 76 3.71 7.48 -31.85
N PRO A 77 2.94 8.06 -32.81
CA PRO A 77 3.11 9.46 -33.20
C PRO A 77 2.59 10.46 -32.15
N ILE A 78 1.92 10.00 -31.08
CA ILE A 78 1.27 10.85 -30.07
C ILE A 78 2.01 10.79 -28.73
N VAL A 79 2.56 9.62 -28.36
CA VAL A 79 3.22 9.41 -27.08
C VAL A 79 4.55 8.66 -27.21
N LEU A 80 5.47 8.97 -26.30
CA LEU A 80 6.61 8.13 -25.95
C LEU A 80 6.21 7.17 -24.84
N ARG A 81 6.51 5.89 -25.01
CA ARG A 81 6.43 4.90 -23.91
C ARG A 81 7.82 4.49 -23.49
N TYR A 82 7.96 4.16 -22.22
CA TYR A 82 9.17 3.51 -21.72
C TYR A 82 8.80 2.51 -20.64
N LYS A 83 9.56 1.42 -20.56
CA LYS A 83 9.37 0.35 -19.60
C LYS A 83 10.61 0.21 -18.74
N THR A 84 10.47 0.44 -17.44
CA THR A 84 11.58 0.18 -16.51
C THR A 84 11.71 -1.32 -16.21
N PRO A 85 12.87 -1.75 -15.70
CA PRO A 85 13.04 -3.10 -15.15
C PRO A 85 12.05 -3.34 -14.01
N TYR A 86 11.71 -4.61 -13.78
CA TYR A 86 10.83 -4.99 -12.67
C TYR A 86 11.61 -4.99 -11.36
N PHE A 87 11.09 -4.29 -10.35
CA PHE A 87 11.31 -4.65 -8.96
C PHE A 87 10.54 -5.94 -8.66
N LYS A 88 11.17 -6.87 -7.94
CA LYS A 88 10.58 -8.15 -7.53
C LYS A 88 10.89 -8.38 -6.06
N ALA A 89 9.90 -8.82 -5.31
CA ALA A 89 10.09 -9.30 -3.94
C ALA A 89 9.33 -10.61 -3.75
N SER A 90 9.94 -11.56 -3.04
CA SER A 90 9.34 -12.86 -2.73
C SER A 90 9.81 -13.35 -1.37
N ALA A 91 8.93 -14.03 -0.65
CA ALA A 91 9.24 -14.63 0.64
C ALA A 91 8.42 -15.90 0.84
N ARG A 92 9.04 -16.90 1.46
CA ARG A 92 8.34 -18.07 1.99
C ARG A 92 7.98 -17.82 3.45
N ILE A 93 6.73 -18.11 3.81
CA ILE A 93 6.19 -17.89 5.14
C ILE A 93 5.72 -19.21 5.71
N SER A 94 6.02 -19.43 6.99
CA SER A 94 5.39 -20.45 7.82
C SER A 94 4.63 -19.77 8.95
N MET A 95 3.31 -19.74 8.82
CA MET A 95 2.40 -19.25 9.86
C MET A 95 2.12 -20.37 10.88
N PRO A 96 2.03 -20.05 12.18
CA PRO A 96 1.65 -21.03 13.19
C PRO A 96 0.17 -21.45 13.01
N PRO A 97 -0.27 -22.54 13.69
CA PRO A 97 -1.69 -22.88 13.78
C PRO A 97 -2.55 -21.67 14.18
N ILE A 98 -3.62 -21.43 13.43
CA ILE A 98 -4.53 -20.28 13.59
C ILE A 98 -5.76 -20.74 14.37
N SER A 99 -6.17 -19.94 15.35
CA SER A 99 -7.34 -20.23 16.18
C SER A 99 -8.66 -20.14 15.39
N ARG A 100 -9.70 -20.78 15.90
CA ARG A 100 -11.06 -20.65 15.35
C ARG A 100 -11.49 -19.17 15.33
N ASN A 101 -12.18 -18.76 14.27
CA ASN A 101 -12.70 -17.40 14.05
C ASN A 101 -11.63 -16.31 13.90
N GLU A 102 -10.37 -16.69 13.66
CA GLU A 102 -9.35 -15.77 13.21
C GLU A 102 -9.16 -15.91 11.70
N THR A 103 -8.94 -14.78 11.02
CA THR A 103 -8.54 -14.74 9.63
C THR A 103 -7.33 -13.82 9.53
N TRP A 104 -6.27 -14.34 8.92
CA TRP A 104 -5.02 -13.63 8.73
C TRP A 104 -4.76 -13.46 7.24
N VAL A 105 -4.33 -12.27 6.84
CA VAL A 105 -3.83 -12.00 5.50
C VAL A 105 -2.36 -11.67 5.63
N VAL A 106 -1.52 -12.39 4.90
CA VAL A 106 -0.07 -12.15 4.85
C VAL A 106 0.28 -11.70 3.45
N GLY A 107 1.03 -10.60 3.32
CA GLY A 107 1.37 -10.09 2.00
C GLY A 107 2.16 -8.78 2.02
N TRP A 108 2.24 -8.17 0.84
CA TRP A 108 3.03 -6.97 0.59
C TRP A 108 2.20 -5.69 0.64
N ILE A 109 2.71 -4.70 1.38
CA ILE A 109 2.24 -3.31 1.38
C ILE A 109 3.35 -2.47 0.78
N GLN A 110 3.02 -1.55 -0.14
CA GLN A 110 3.98 -0.62 -0.72
C GLN A 110 3.49 0.81 -0.58
N ALA A 111 4.42 1.74 -0.44
CA ALA A 111 4.12 3.16 -0.46
C ALA A 111 5.22 3.96 -1.16
N CYS A 112 4.80 4.98 -1.91
CA CYS A 112 5.69 5.98 -2.47
C CYS A 112 6.13 6.94 -1.35
N THR A 113 7.44 7.13 -1.20
CA THR A 113 8.08 7.95 -0.15
C THR A 113 8.78 9.19 -0.70
N GLN A 114 9.08 9.19 -2.00
CA GLN A 114 9.56 10.35 -2.74
C GLN A 114 9.12 10.21 -4.20
N MET A 115 8.71 11.31 -4.81
CA MET A 115 8.36 11.36 -6.22
C MET A 115 8.83 12.65 -6.89
N GLU A 116 9.65 12.48 -7.90
CA GLU A 116 9.94 13.45 -8.94
C GLU A 116 9.59 12.82 -10.29
N PHE A 117 8.75 13.48 -11.07
CA PHE A 117 8.44 13.04 -12.42
C PHE A 117 8.15 14.26 -13.29
N TYR A 118 9.14 14.67 -14.07
CA TYR A 118 9.13 15.86 -14.92
C TYR A 118 9.24 15.49 -16.40
N ASN A 119 8.50 16.20 -17.24
CA ASN A 119 8.63 16.17 -18.69
C ASN A 119 8.86 17.60 -19.18
N THR A 120 9.97 17.84 -19.88
CA THR A 120 10.36 19.18 -20.35
C THR A 120 10.06 19.32 -21.84
N TYR A 121 9.43 20.43 -22.23
CA TYR A 121 9.01 20.70 -23.60
C TYR A 121 9.79 21.88 -24.20
N GLY A 122 11.09 21.67 -24.41
CA GLY A 122 12.04 22.70 -24.82
C GLY A 122 11.96 23.93 -23.92
N ASP A 123 11.92 25.09 -24.55
CA ASP A 123 11.88 26.40 -23.91
C ASP A 123 10.47 26.85 -23.50
N ILE A 124 9.45 26.02 -23.70
CA ILE A 124 8.04 26.37 -23.50
C ILE A 124 7.62 26.17 -22.04
N GLY A 125 8.10 25.10 -21.40
CA GLY A 125 7.75 24.77 -20.02
C GLY A 125 7.94 23.29 -19.71
N MET A 126 7.39 22.87 -18.58
CA MET A 126 7.42 21.48 -18.12
C MET A 126 6.07 21.00 -17.62
N SER A 127 5.79 19.71 -17.77
CA SER A 127 4.75 19.04 -17.01
C SER A 127 5.37 18.21 -15.89
N SER A 128 4.61 17.97 -14.82
CA SER A 128 5.06 17.09 -13.75
C SER A 128 3.90 16.34 -13.12
N TRP A 129 4.11 15.04 -12.90
CA TRP A 129 3.25 14.29 -12.00
C TRP A 129 3.72 14.52 -10.56
N GLU A 130 2.78 14.88 -9.68
CA GLU A 130 3.10 15.24 -8.31
C GLU A 130 2.17 14.54 -7.33
N LEU A 131 2.68 14.27 -6.13
CA LEU A 131 1.90 13.90 -4.96
C LEU A 131 1.94 15.09 -3.99
N PRO A 132 0.98 16.03 -4.02
CA PRO A 132 1.09 17.31 -3.30
C PRO A 132 1.37 17.16 -1.81
N GLN A 133 0.64 16.28 -1.13
CA GLN A 133 0.83 16.02 0.31
C GLN A 133 2.22 15.47 0.64
N LEU A 134 2.80 14.65 -0.25
CA LEU A 134 4.14 14.09 -0.09
C LEU A 134 5.20 15.16 -0.35
N ARG A 135 5.03 15.95 -1.42
CA ARG A 135 5.93 17.04 -1.80
C ARG A 135 5.99 18.13 -0.72
N GLU A 136 4.86 18.46 -0.12
CA GLU A 136 4.74 19.48 0.94
C GLU A 136 5.15 18.95 2.32
N GLY A 137 5.54 17.68 2.43
CA GLY A 137 5.98 17.07 3.69
C GLY A 137 4.86 16.86 4.71
N LEU A 138 3.59 17.03 4.31
CA LEU A 138 2.43 16.78 5.16
C LEU A 138 2.31 15.30 5.54
N VAL A 139 2.80 14.43 4.66
CA VAL A 139 2.79 12.98 4.85
C VAL A 139 4.17 12.42 4.48
N ARG A 140 4.55 11.32 5.13
CA ARG A 140 5.85 10.66 4.88
C ARG A 140 5.80 9.63 3.75
N ALA A 141 4.60 9.18 3.40
CA ALA A 141 4.38 8.21 2.35
C ALA A 141 2.92 8.26 1.88
N ILE A 142 2.69 7.86 0.62
CA ILE A 142 1.36 7.64 0.04
C ILE A 142 1.24 6.16 -0.33
N SER A 143 0.11 5.54 0.01
CA SER A 143 -0.15 4.13 -0.30
C SER A 143 0.00 3.86 -1.80
N ASP A 144 0.61 2.75 -2.17
CA ASP A 144 0.72 2.30 -3.56
C ASP A 144 -0.13 1.05 -3.80
N SER A 145 -1.30 1.02 -3.15
CA SER A 145 -2.27 -0.09 -3.26
C SER A 145 -2.96 -0.11 -4.62
N ASP A 146 -3.44 -1.30 -5.02
CA ASP A 146 -4.32 -1.54 -6.17
C ASP A 146 -5.59 -0.66 -6.24
N GLY A 147 -5.93 0.05 -5.14
CA GLY A 147 -7.09 0.93 -5.04
C GLY A 147 -8.37 0.23 -4.60
N VAL A 148 -8.33 -1.09 -4.40
CA VAL A 148 -9.48 -1.93 -4.03
C VAL A 148 -9.22 -2.62 -2.69
N SER A 149 -8.09 -3.31 -2.58
CA SER A 149 -7.72 -4.22 -1.51
C SER A 149 -6.78 -3.56 -0.49
N TYR A 150 -7.06 -2.32 -0.08
CA TYR A 150 -6.21 -1.62 0.88
C TYR A 150 -5.94 -2.46 2.14
N PRO A 151 -4.70 -2.50 2.65
CA PRO A 151 -3.51 -1.72 2.23
C PRO A 151 -2.62 -2.44 1.21
N TRP A 152 -3.07 -3.55 0.65
CA TRP A 152 -2.22 -4.46 -0.11
C TRP A 152 -1.86 -3.87 -1.47
N TYR A 153 -0.61 -4.12 -1.90
CA TYR A 153 -0.14 -3.72 -3.23
C TYR A 153 -0.99 -4.37 -4.34
N GLY A 154 -1.31 -5.65 -4.16
CA GLY A 154 -2.22 -6.42 -5.01
C GLY A 154 -2.85 -7.56 -4.21
N ASN A 155 -3.67 -8.39 -4.87
CA ASN A 155 -4.45 -9.46 -4.22
C ASN A 155 -4.28 -10.84 -4.87
N THR A 156 -3.30 -11.00 -5.77
CA THR A 156 -3.06 -12.25 -6.49
C THR A 156 -1.96 -13.05 -5.80
N THR A 157 -0.72 -12.92 -6.25
CA THR A 157 0.45 -13.53 -5.62
C THR A 157 0.97 -12.70 -4.44
N GLU A 158 0.49 -11.47 -4.32
CA GLU A 158 0.97 -10.48 -3.35
C GLU A 158 0.49 -10.76 -1.94
N THR A 159 -0.60 -11.51 -1.80
CA THR A 159 -1.24 -11.83 -0.52
C THR A 159 -1.73 -13.26 -0.46
N VAL A 160 -1.73 -13.85 0.74
CA VAL A 160 -2.40 -15.13 1.04
C VAL A 160 -3.31 -14.93 2.25
N THR A 161 -4.55 -15.40 2.13
CA THR A 161 -5.53 -15.42 3.24
C THR A 161 -5.57 -16.81 3.88
N ILE A 162 -5.52 -16.84 5.21
CA ILE A 162 -5.57 -18.06 6.01
C ILE A 162 -6.73 -17.93 6.99
N ILE A 163 -7.67 -18.86 6.92
CA ILE A 163 -8.87 -18.88 7.76
C ILE A 163 -8.70 -19.99 8.79
N GLY A 164 -8.82 -19.63 10.06
CA GLY A 164 -8.78 -20.60 11.15
C GLY A 164 -10.11 -21.36 11.34
N PRO A 165 -10.10 -22.49 12.03
CA PRO A 165 -8.95 -23.07 12.72
C PRO A 165 -8.02 -23.85 11.78
N THR A 166 -6.71 -23.75 11.99
CA THR A 166 -5.72 -24.66 11.38
C THR A 166 -5.02 -25.44 12.48
N SER A 167 -4.78 -26.74 12.28
CA SER A 167 -4.14 -27.62 13.27
C SER A 167 -2.63 -27.79 13.06
N LYS A 168 -2.14 -27.44 11.87
CA LYS A 168 -0.73 -27.50 11.47
C LYS A 168 -0.28 -26.13 10.97
N PRO A 169 1.04 -25.82 11.03
CA PRO A 169 1.57 -24.62 10.42
C PRO A 169 1.22 -24.53 8.92
N SER A 170 0.81 -23.34 8.48
CA SER A 170 0.51 -23.06 7.08
C SER A 170 1.76 -22.51 6.38
N ARG A 171 2.21 -23.17 5.32
CA ARG A 171 3.39 -22.77 4.53
C ARG A 171 2.98 -22.31 3.14
N PHE A 172 3.44 -21.14 2.73
CA PHE A 172 3.10 -20.55 1.44
C PHE A 172 4.17 -19.54 1.02
N THR A 173 4.07 -19.08 -0.22
CA THR A 173 4.91 -18.01 -0.77
C THR A 173 4.03 -16.83 -1.12
N VAL A 174 4.51 -15.62 -0.84
CA VAL A 174 3.95 -14.38 -1.40
C VAL A 174 5.01 -13.69 -2.22
N SER A 175 4.61 -13.15 -3.36
CA SER A 175 5.49 -12.44 -4.29
C SER A 175 4.81 -11.20 -4.84
N MET A 176 5.60 -10.20 -5.17
CA MET A 176 5.12 -9.03 -5.90
C MET A 176 6.13 -8.67 -6.98
N ASN A 177 5.65 -7.98 -8.00
CA ASN A 177 6.50 -7.28 -8.95
C ASN A 177 5.91 -5.91 -9.25
N ASP A 178 6.78 -4.96 -9.55
CA ASP A 178 6.38 -3.59 -9.89
C ASP A 178 7.32 -3.02 -10.94
N ASN A 179 6.79 -2.24 -11.87
CA ASN A 179 7.56 -1.53 -12.88
C ASN A 179 6.80 -0.29 -13.37
N PHE A 180 7.54 0.67 -13.90
CA PHE A 180 6.93 1.81 -14.57
C PHE A 180 6.73 1.50 -16.04
N TYR A 181 5.52 1.74 -16.51
CA TYR A 181 5.18 1.68 -17.93
C TYR A 181 4.25 2.83 -18.35
N PRO A 182 4.68 4.11 -18.21
CA PRO A 182 3.85 5.25 -18.54
C PRO A 182 3.85 5.57 -20.03
N SER A 183 2.88 6.40 -20.43
CA SER A 183 2.86 7.09 -21.72
C SER A 183 3.05 8.60 -21.48
N VAL A 184 3.99 9.23 -22.19
CA VAL A 184 4.27 10.67 -22.11
C VAL A 184 3.99 11.30 -23.47
N THR A 185 3.21 12.37 -23.52
CA THR A 185 2.87 13.04 -24.78
C THR A 185 4.08 13.71 -25.41
N TRP A 186 4.21 13.63 -26.74
CA TRP A 186 5.21 14.40 -27.47
C TRP A 186 4.93 15.90 -27.42
N ALA A 187 3.66 16.27 -27.50
CA ALA A 187 3.19 17.64 -27.46
C ALA A 187 2.92 18.11 -26.02
N VAL A 188 2.87 19.44 -25.86
CA VAL A 188 2.53 20.10 -24.60
C VAL A 188 1.12 19.66 -24.15
N PRO A 189 0.92 19.19 -22.90
CA PRO A 189 -0.34 18.56 -22.47
C PRO A 189 -1.59 19.46 -22.53
N VAL A 190 -1.40 20.78 -22.56
CA VAL A 190 -2.48 21.80 -22.60
C VAL A 190 -2.64 22.43 -23.99
N SER A 191 -1.87 21.98 -24.98
CA SER A 191 -1.87 22.54 -26.33
C SER A 191 -2.83 21.77 -27.23
N GLU A 192 -3.52 22.48 -28.13
CA GLU A 192 -4.31 21.87 -29.22
C GLU A 192 -3.42 21.38 -30.39
N SER A 193 -2.16 21.83 -30.43
CA SER A 193 -1.18 21.37 -31.43
C SER A 193 -0.57 20.02 -31.04
N ASN A 194 -0.42 19.13 -32.05
CA ASN A 194 0.29 17.86 -31.95
C ASN A 194 1.79 17.95 -32.30
N THR A 195 2.35 19.16 -32.40
CA THR A 195 3.78 19.34 -32.67
C THR A 195 4.62 18.68 -31.56
N PRO A 196 5.56 17.77 -31.89
CA PRO A 196 6.43 17.17 -30.90
C PRO A 196 7.38 18.23 -30.34
N LEU A 197 7.35 18.41 -29.03
CA LEU A 197 8.13 19.42 -28.31
C LEU A 197 8.82 18.86 -27.07
N LEU A 198 8.53 17.61 -26.69
CA LEU A 198 9.20 16.92 -25.60
C LEU A 198 10.70 16.84 -25.87
N THR A 199 11.49 17.18 -24.86
CA THR A 199 12.96 17.25 -24.90
C THR A 199 13.65 16.46 -23.80
N ASN A 200 12.96 16.25 -22.66
CA ASN A 200 13.50 15.45 -21.57
C ASN A 200 12.38 14.83 -20.74
N ILE A 201 12.61 13.62 -20.26
CA ILE A 201 11.84 12.97 -19.20
C ILE A 201 12.80 12.65 -18.07
N LYS A 202 12.49 13.14 -16.87
CA LYS A 202 13.23 12.81 -15.65
C LYS A 202 12.28 12.26 -14.62
N ARG A 203 12.54 11.05 -14.14
CA ARG A 203 11.77 10.39 -13.09
C ARG A 203 12.69 9.85 -12.02
N ASP A 204 12.35 10.12 -10.77
CA ASP A 204 13.07 9.66 -9.60
C ASP A 204 12.08 9.38 -8.48
N GLN A 205 11.86 8.10 -8.20
CA GLN A 205 10.87 7.68 -7.22
C GLN A 205 11.45 6.65 -6.26
N SER A 206 11.17 6.84 -4.98
CA SER A 206 11.58 5.94 -3.90
C SER A 206 10.37 5.33 -3.20
N PHE A 207 10.47 4.05 -2.89
CA PHE A 207 9.41 3.28 -2.26
C PHE A 207 9.93 2.58 -1.01
N THR A 208 8.99 2.36 -0.10
CA THR A 208 9.17 1.39 0.98
C THR A 208 8.10 0.31 0.84
N THR A 209 8.55 -0.94 0.92
CA THR A 209 7.72 -2.13 0.81
C THR A 209 7.83 -2.94 2.10
N TRP A 210 6.71 -3.34 2.67
CA TRP A 210 6.62 -4.10 3.91
C TRP A 210 5.99 -5.46 3.66
N LEU A 211 6.61 -6.51 4.20
CA LEU A 211 5.96 -7.81 4.36
C LEU A 211 5.21 -7.81 5.70
N VAL A 212 3.91 -8.09 5.68
CA VAL A 212 3.03 -7.91 6.85
C VAL A 212 2.10 -9.10 7.00
N ALA A 213 1.87 -9.53 8.24
CA ALA A 213 0.74 -10.37 8.61
C ALA A 213 -0.31 -9.52 9.35
N LEU A 214 -1.53 -9.50 8.85
CA LEU A 214 -2.66 -8.71 9.38
C LEU A 214 -3.80 -9.64 9.79
N ASN A 215 -4.21 -9.56 11.05
CA ASN A 215 -5.46 -10.17 11.48
C ASN A 215 -6.64 -9.31 11.03
N THR A 216 -7.54 -9.85 10.21
CA THR A 216 -8.64 -9.06 9.62
C THR A 216 -9.74 -8.75 10.63
N THR A 217 -9.88 -9.56 11.69
CA THR A 217 -10.85 -9.39 12.77
C THR A 217 -10.36 -8.35 13.79
N THR A 218 -9.16 -8.53 14.35
CA THR A 218 -8.63 -7.67 15.42
C THR A 218 -7.90 -6.44 14.90
N LYS A 219 -7.59 -6.41 13.59
CA LYS A 219 -6.72 -5.41 12.94
C LYS A 219 -5.29 -5.37 13.50
N GLU A 220 -4.88 -6.41 14.25
CA GLU A 220 -3.50 -6.57 14.70
C GLU A 220 -2.57 -6.77 13.50
N LYS A 221 -1.48 -6.00 13.47
CA LYS A 221 -0.49 -5.98 12.41
C LYS A 221 0.83 -6.46 12.96
N THR A 222 1.41 -7.45 12.29
CA THR A 222 2.73 -7.98 12.59
C THR A 222 3.64 -7.69 11.42
N LEU A 223 4.58 -6.75 11.62
CA LEU A 223 5.56 -6.38 10.61
C LEU A 223 6.66 -7.46 10.53
N LEU A 224 6.85 -8.03 9.34
CA LEU A 224 7.78 -9.12 9.10
C LEU A 224 9.12 -8.65 8.54
N HIS A 225 9.09 -7.87 7.45
CA HIS A 225 10.26 -7.31 6.77
C HIS A 225 9.98 -5.93 6.17
N THR A 226 11.03 -5.12 5.98
CA THR A 226 11.00 -3.82 5.31
C THR A 226 12.05 -3.80 4.21
N ILE A 227 11.68 -3.35 3.01
CA ILE A 227 12.52 -3.24 1.83
C ILE A 227 12.44 -1.80 1.33
N LYS A 228 13.59 -1.19 1.03
CA LYS A 228 13.67 0.12 0.37
C LYS A 228 14.21 -0.03 -1.03
N TRP A 229 13.57 0.62 -1.99
CA TRP A 229 14.00 0.59 -3.39
C TRP A 229 13.68 1.92 -4.09
N ARG A 230 14.41 2.19 -5.17
CA ARG A 230 14.34 3.45 -5.90
C ARG A 230 14.53 3.19 -7.38
N MET A 231 13.80 3.92 -8.20
CA MET A 231 13.83 3.81 -9.65
C MET A 231 14.11 5.19 -10.25
N ARG A 232 15.16 5.28 -11.09
CA ARG A 232 15.57 6.51 -11.77
C ARG A 232 15.58 6.35 -13.28
N VAL A 233 14.95 7.29 -13.98
CA VAL A 233 14.89 7.35 -15.44
C VAL A 233 15.27 8.76 -15.88
N ASP A 234 16.14 8.84 -16.88
CA ASP A 234 16.51 10.08 -17.55
C ASP A 234 16.62 9.81 -19.05
N ILE A 235 15.67 10.37 -19.81
CA ILE A 235 15.55 10.20 -21.25
C ILE A 235 15.66 11.59 -21.88
N VAL A 236 16.61 11.75 -22.79
CA VAL A 236 16.67 12.92 -23.66
C VAL A 236 15.90 12.63 -24.94
N VAL A 237 15.26 13.66 -25.48
CA VAL A 237 14.46 13.58 -26.69
C VAL A 237 14.89 14.72 -27.62
N ASP A 238 15.18 14.39 -28.87
CA ASP A 238 15.33 15.37 -29.94
C ASP A 238 14.09 15.31 -30.85
N PRO A 239 13.15 16.27 -30.73
CA PRO A 239 11.92 16.25 -31.52
C PRO A 239 12.13 16.51 -33.01
N SER A 240 13.32 16.97 -33.44
CA SER A 240 13.66 17.19 -34.85
C SER A 240 13.97 15.90 -35.60
N LEU A 241 14.31 14.84 -34.88
CA LEU A 241 14.58 13.52 -35.46
C LEU A 241 13.29 12.79 -35.87
N PRO A 242 13.37 11.87 -36.84
CA PRO A 242 12.24 11.04 -37.22
C PRO A 242 11.79 10.14 -36.05
N LEU A 243 10.50 9.79 -36.05
CA LEU A 243 9.95 8.83 -35.10
C LEU A 243 10.72 7.50 -35.19
N GLY A 244 11.06 6.94 -34.04
CA GLY A 244 11.94 5.77 -33.89
C GLY A 244 13.39 6.14 -33.58
N SER A 245 13.74 7.43 -33.53
CA SER A 245 15.12 7.87 -33.30
C SER A 245 15.22 9.15 -32.47
N ARG A 246 14.12 9.65 -31.89
CA ARG A 246 14.11 10.89 -31.09
C ARG A 246 14.69 10.67 -29.70
N ALA A 247 14.37 9.54 -29.07
CA ALA A 247 14.58 9.35 -27.64
C ALA A 247 15.77 8.45 -27.32
N ARG A 248 16.54 8.82 -26.28
CA ARG A 248 17.67 8.04 -25.78
C ARG A 248 17.75 8.08 -24.26
N LEU A 249 17.99 6.92 -23.66
CA LEU A 249 18.26 6.80 -22.23
C LEU A 249 19.69 7.34 -21.95
N VAL A 250 19.81 8.34 -21.10
CA VAL A 250 21.11 8.93 -20.69
C VAL A 250 21.42 8.73 -19.21
N GLY A 251 20.43 8.27 -18.44
CA GLY A 251 20.59 7.93 -17.04
C GLY A 251 21.35 6.61 -16.81
N ARG A 252 21.14 6.03 -15.62
CA ARG A 252 21.78 4.78 -15.24
C ARG A 252 21.28 3.63 -16.11
N LEU A 253 22.21 2.88 -16.69
CA LEU A 253 21.92 1.63 -17.42
C LEU A 253 21.31 0.57 -16.48
N HIS A 254 21.75 0.51 -15.22
CA HIS A 254 21.25 -0.43 -14.23
C HIS A 254 20.81 0.31 -12.97
N GLN A 255 19.70 -0.14 -12.39
CA GLN A 255 19.17 0.41 -11.14
C GLN A 255 19.95 -0.10 -9.94
N GLU A 256 19.90 0.66 -8.84
CA GLU A 256 20.45 0.20 -7.57
C GLU A 256 19.56 -0.92 -7.01
N GLN A 257 20.19 -2.02 -6.60
CA GLN A 257 19.46 -3.15 -6.04
C GLN A 257 18.75 -2.75 -4.73
N PRO A 258 17.56 -3.31 -4.46
CA PRO A 258 16.77 -2.97 -3.29
C PRO A 258 17.48 -3.39 -2.01
N ARG A 259 17.22 -2.67 -0.92
CA ARG A 259 17.81 -2.90 0.39
C ARG A 259 16.79 -3.48 1.34
N VAL A 260 16.98 -4.75 1.72
CA VAL A 260 16.28 -5.35 2.86
C VAL A 260 16.88 -4.78 4.14
N LEU A 261 16.05 -4.19 5.00
CA LEU A 261 16.53 -3.56 6.22
C LEU A 261 16.76 -4.59 7.32
N THR A 262 17.83 -4.43 8.10
CA THR A 262 18.07 -5.20 9.32
C THR A 262 17.14 -4.75 10.45
N ARG A 263 16.88 -3.44 10.54
CA ARG A 263 15.94 -2.84 11.49
C ARG A 263 14.67 -2.44 10.76
N MET A 264 13.55 -2.96 11.23
CA MET A 264 12.24 -2.70 10.65
C MET A 264 11.80 -1.25 10.86
N GLU A 265 11.24 -0.64 9.82
CA GLU A 265 10.64 0.68 9.90
C GLU A 265 9.12 0.55 9.96
N PRO A 266 8.43 1.29 10.86
CA PRO A 266 7.00 1.19 11.00
C PRO A 266 6.28 1.71 9.75
N ILE A 267 5.11 1.14 9.46
CA ILE A 267 4.28 1.54 8.34
C ILE A 267 3.58 2.87 8.68
N PRO A 268 3.76 3.94 7.90
CA PRO A 268 3.03 5.19 8.09
C PRO A 268 1.52 4.97 7.96
N LEU A 269 0.71 5.71 8.71
CA LEU A 269 -0.76 5.60 8.64
C LEU A 269 -1.30 5.81 7.22
N ASN A 270 -0.71 6.75 6.48
CA ASN A 270 -1.11 7.10 5.11
C ASN A 270 -0.76 6.01 4.07
N ALA A 271 0.11 5.06 4.41
CA ALA A 271 0.36 3.88 3.58
C ALA A 271 -0.71 2.80 3.77
N MET A 272 -1.52 2.88 4.84
CA MET A 272 -2.49 1.85 5.23
C MET A 272 -3.89 2.04 4.64
N GLY A 273 -4.14 3.16 3.97
CA GLY A 273 -5.48 3.54 3.53
C GLY A 273 -5.47 4.43 2.29
N ARG A 274 -6.66 4.93 1.96
CA ARG A 274 -6.88 5.82 0.81
C ARG A 274 -6.25 7.21 1.03
N PRO A 275 -5.95 7.94 -0.06
CA PRO A 275 -5.91 7.48 -1.45
C PRO A 275 -4.64 6.67 -1.77
N ASN A 276 -4.67 5.88 -2.85
CA ASN A 276 -3.45 5.32 -3.43
C ASN A 276 -2.74 6.39 -4.27
N ALA A 277 -1.50 6.10 -4.69
CA ALA A 277 -0.66 7.04 -5.43
C ALA A 277 -1.32 7.48 -6.75
N ASN A 278 -2.01 6.58 -7.45
CA ASN A 278 -2.67 6.87 -8.72
C ASN A 278 -3.87 7.81 -8.58
N ASP A 279 -4.61 7.73 -7.47
CA ASP A 279 -5.74 8.60 -7.19
C ASP A 279 -5.28 9.93 -6.53
N ALA A 280 -4.17 9.90 -5.80
CA ALA A 280 -3.60 11.06 -5.12
C ALA A 280 -2.78 11.99 -6.03
N GLN A 281 -2.28 11.47 -7.15
CA GLN A 281 -1.38 12.23 -8.02
C GLN A 281 -2.13 13.27 -8.86
N VAL A 282 -1.41 14.35 -9.18
CA VAL A 282 -1.89 15.42 -10.05
C VAL A 282 -0.92 15.61 -11.21
N LEU A 283 -1.42 15.94 -12.40
CA LEU A 283 -0.59 16.40 -13.51
C LEU A 283 -0.61 17.92 -13.51
N MET A 284 0.55 18.52 -13.24
CA MET A 284 0.76 19.96 -13.32
C MET A 284 1.40 20.32 -14.66
N TRP A 285 0.99 21.45 -15.22
CA TRP A 285 1.69 22.16 -16.27
C TRP A 285 2.29 23.45 -15.71
N ARG A 286 3.58 23.67 -15.95
CA ARG A 286 4.32 24.87 -15.55
C ARG A 286 4.92 25.51 -16.80
N PRO A 287 4.24 26.49 -17.41
CA PRO A 287 4.79 27.20 -18.55
C PRO A 287 5.98 28.07 -18.12
N ARG A 288 6.87 28.39 -19.05
CA ARG A 288 7.95 29.36 -18.82
C ARG A 288 7.41 30.76 -18.49
N ARG A 289 6.23 31.11 -19.00
CA ARG A 289 5.55 32.38 -18.76
C ARG A 289 4.10 32.11 -18.32
N GLY A 290 3.66 32.81 -17.28
CA GLY A 290 2.31 32.67 -16.73
C GLY A 290 2.24 31.70 -15.54
N PRO A 291 1.03 31.53 -14.98
CA PRO A 291 0.83 30.71 -13.80
C PRO A 291 0.86 29.20 -14.11
N PRO A 292 1.23 28.36 -13.13
CA PRO A 292 1.01 26.91 -13.19
C PRO A 292 -0.47 26.55 -13.35
N LEU A 293 -0.75 25.45 -14.03
CA LEU A 293 -2.09 24.93 -14.28
C LEU A 293 -2.18 23.46 -13.84
N VAL A 294 -3.32 23.09 -13.24
CA VAL A 294 -3.66 21.68 -13.00
C VAL A 294 -4.25 21.14 -14.30
N VAL A 295 -3.59 20.17 -14.93
CA VAL A 295 -4.06 19.51 -16.15
C VAL A 295 -4.96 18.33 -15.80
N ILE A 296 -4.54 17.54 -14.81
CA ILE A 296 -5.31 16.41 -14.29
C ILE A 296 -5.39 16.56 -12.77
N PRO A 297 -6.59 16.76 -12.20
CA PRO A 297 -6.79 16.82 -10.75
C PRO A 297 -6.67 15.42 -10.13
N PRO A 298 -6.53 15.31 -8.80
CA PRO A 298 -6.62 14.02 -8.13
C PRO A 298 -8.06 13.49 -8.23
N LYS A 299 -8.24 12.17 -8.06
CA LYS A 299 -9.54 11.50 -8.17
C LYS A 299 -10.31 11.48 -6.85
#